data_AF-A0A248K5T6-F1
#
_entry.id   AF-A0A248K5T6-F1
#
_cell.length_a   1.000
_cell.length_b   1.000
_cell.length_c   1.000
_cell.angle_alpha   90.00
_cell.angle_beta   90.00
_cell.angle_gamma   90.00
#
_symmetry.space_group_name_H-M   'P 1'
#
loop_
_entity.id
_entity.type
_entity.pdbx_description
1 polymer ?
#
loop_
_entity_poly.entity_id
_entity_poly.type
_entity_poly.pdbx_seq_one_letter_code
_entity_poly.pdbx_strand_id
1 'polypeptide(L)'
;MLTRTVRPLLAEQYADMLAQDYRLRNVLLSSYHHDFSSLLQFDRRMQTYLDGMLLLKEETSEYLRGQLQERLSPGELFSVATFAANTDDEFLLSGCLGLVQGMPRLLPSLLAVTGWMSEASALWPLIMSHPACRVFASVMREGITSSPIFTQQKIISLLENGQCVDFLLWFLRKNNSPLFVAAIKQVFFSGQEALILQGCRAILCLRPLSDEYIEIVREQLLLLASSKKTDIRTQAVRYLLACALCEPRALINTLSEEKEDTRLLIQAMGWSGLAEYIPSLAAFFDEQRYARLSMLSTVAITGSLPERDGWQIKKEDVPPPTADTNSTEIPENDPEQGVSWPDRTAFNRWWQAKQGYLNSERPYLCGQPVTSEGLKAVIANGYLNLRPLALMRSGRFSELSSLPAINQCRLFKNK
;
A
#
# COMPACT_ATOMS: atom_id res chain seq x y z
N MET A 1 24.01 14.05 38.02
CA MET A 1 24.09 14.98 36.86
C MET A 1 23.94 14.25 35.54
N LEU A 2 24.72 13.18 35.28
CA LEU A 2 24.64 12.38 34.03
C LEU A 2 23.25 11.80 33.74
N THR A 3 22.54 11.26 34.73
CA THR A 3 21.17 10.73 34.56
C THR A 3 20.12 11.79 34.22
N ARG A 4 20.29 13.04 34.66
CA ARG A 4 19.38 14.16 34.38
C ARG A 4 19.58 14.77 32.99
N THR A 5 20.72 14.53 32.36
CA THR A 5 21.06 15.05 31.02
C THR A 5 20.89 14.00 29.92
N VAL A 6 21.19 12.73 30.21
CA VAL A 6 21.15 11.66 29.21
C VAL A 6 19.72 11.17 28.93
N ARG A 7 18.85 11.07 29.95
CA ARG A 7 17.47 10.56 29.78
C ARG A 7 16.64 11.40 28.78
N PRO A 8 16.61 12.75 28.87
CA PRO A 8 15.89 13.56 27.89
C PRO A 8 16.42 13.41 26.47
N LEU A 9 17.75 13.38 26.29
CA LEU A 9 18.37 13.19 24.98
C LEU A 9 18.03 11.82 24.36
N LEU A 10 18.00 10.76 25.17
CA LEU A 10 17.60 9.44 24.70
C LEU A 10 16.12 9.39 24.33
N ALA A 11 15.24 10.06 25.08
CA ALA A 11 13.81 10.14 24.78
C ALA A 11 13.56 10.83 23.42
N GLU A 12 14.21 11.98 23.20
CA GLU A 12 14.23 12.68 21.90
C GLU A 12 14.75 11.76 20.79
N GLN A 13 15.92 11.16 21.00
CA GLN A 13 16.54 10.28 20.01
C GLN A 13 15.63 9.10 19.61
N TYR A 14 15.02 8.40 20.57
CA TYR A 14 14.10 7.30 20.24
C TYR A 14 12.85 7.77 19.50
N ALA A 15 12.28 8.91 19.89
CA ALA A 15 11.13 9.49 19.22
C ALA A 15 11.44 9.85 17.76
N ASP A 16 12.61 10.44 17.51
CA ASP A 16 13.08 10.83 16.18
C ASP A 16 13.42 9.61 15.32
N MET A 17 14.07 8.59 15.90
CA MET A 17 14.36 7.33 15.22
C MET A 17 13.08 6.59 14.84
N LEU A 18 12.06 6.57 15.70
CA LEU A 18 10.75 6.00 15.38
C LEU A 18 10.06 6.76 14.25
N ALA A 19 10.10 8.09 14.28
CA ALA A 19 9.55 8.94 13.23
C ALA A 19 10.25 8.74 11.87
N GLN A 20 11.59 8.65 11.87
CA GLN A 20 12.38 8.38 10.68
C GLN A 20 12.09 7.00 10.10
N ASP A 21 12.08 5.97 10.95
CA ASP A 21 11.87 4.60 10.51
C ASP A 21 10.45 4.38 10.00
N TYR A 22 9.44 5.05 10.55
CA TYR A 22 8.10 5.02 9.96
C TYR A 22 8.10 5.47 8.48
N ARG A 23 8.84 6.54 8.16
CA ARG A 23 8.96 7.02 6.77
C ARG A 23 9.73 6.02 5.89
N LEU A 24 10.83 5.49 6.39
CA LEU A 24 11.64 4.48 5.67
C LEU A 24 10.87 3.17 5.47
N ARG A 25 10.00 2.79 6.42
CA ARG A 25 9.13 1.62 6.29
C ARG A 25 8.18 1.75 5.11
N ASN A 26 7.64 2.94 4.83
CA ASN A 26 6.79 3.16 3.66
C ASN A 26 7.57 2.95 2.35
N VAL A 27 8.86 3.28 2.32
CA VAL A 27 9.75 2.98 1.19
C VAL A 27 10.02 1.46 1.10
N LEU A 28 10.27 0.81 2.25
CA LEU A 28 10.49 -0.63 2.33
C LEU A 28 9.30 -1.43 1.78
N LEU A 29 8.06 -1.03 2.07
CA LEU A 29 6.85 -1.70 1.57
C LEU A 29 6.74 -1.69 0.04
N SER A 30 7.38 -0.72 -0.62
CA SER A 30 7.45 -0.62 -2.09
C SER A 30 8.67 -1.34 -2.68
N SER A 31 9.47 -2.02 -1.86
CA SER A 31 10.66 -2.72 -2.32
C SER A 31 10.32 -3.98 -3.12
N TYR A 32 11.07 -4.19 -4.21
CA TYR A 32 10.95 -5.34 -5.11
C TYR A 32 11.85 -6.52 -4.74
N HIS A 33 12.75 -6.36 -3.77
CA HIS A 33 13.71 -7.41 -3.38
C HIS A 33 13.63 -7.79 -1.90
N HIS A 34 13.07 -6.92 -1.05
CA HIS A 34 12.77 -7.28 0.33
C HIS A 34 11.51 -8.13 0.42
N ASP A 35 11.47 -8.98 1.44
CA ASP A 35 10.39 -9.93 1.73
C ASP A 35 9.77 -9.66 3.11
N PHE A 36 8.90 -10.56 3.56
CA PHE A 36 8.27 -10.46 4.88
C PHE A 36 9.26 -10.55 6.05
N SER A 37 10.35 -11.32 5.92
CA SER A 37 11.38 -11.41 6.95
C SER A 37 12.07 -10.06 7.16
N SER A 38 12.34 -9.37 6.06
CA SER A 38 12.91 -8.02 6.05
C SER A 38 11.98 -7.02 6.75
N LEU A 39 10.67 -7.07 6.44
CA LEU A 39 9.65 -6.26 7.12
C LEU A 39 9.59 -6.56 8.63
N LEU A 40 9.63 -7.83 9.02
CA LEU A 40 9.61 -8.24 10.43
C LEU A 40 10.81 -7.70 11.19
N GLN A 41 12.01 -7.73 10.60
CA GLN A 41 13.21 -7.16 11.21
C GLN A 41 13.08 -5.65 11.40
N PHE A 42 12.56 -4.96 10.37
CA PHE A 42 12.33 -3.52 10.43
C PHE A 42 11.31 -3.15 11.51
N ASP A 43 10.21 -3.89 11.59
CA ASP A 43 9.15 -3.64 12.58
C ASP A 43 9.63 -3.89 14.01
N ARG A 44 10.46 -4.91 14.23
CA ARG A 44 11.11 -5.16 15.54
C ARG A 44 12.02 -4.01 15.96
N ARG A 45 12.73 -3.39 15.01
CA ARG A 45 13.58 -2.23 15.29
C ARG A 45 12.74 -1.03 15.72
N MET A 46 11.64 -0.73 15.01
CA MET A 46 10.69 0.31 15.42
C MET A 46 10.10 0.04 16.81
N GLN A 47 9.73 -1.20 17.09
CA GLN A 47 9.25 -1.60 18.43
C GLN A 47 10.30 -1.34 19.51
N THR A 48 11.59 -1.59 19.22
CA THR A 48 12.68 -1.34 20.18
C THR A 48 12.78 0.14 20.56
N TYR A 49 12.60 1.06 19.61
CA TYR A 49 12.57 2.50 19.92
C TYR A 49 11.36 2.87 20.78
N LEU A 50 10.19 2.33 20.46
CA LEU A 50 9.00 2.52 21.27
C LEU A 50 9.19 1.98 22.69
N ASP A 51 9.78 0.80 22.87
CA ASP A 51 10.08 0.24 24.19
C ASP A 51 11.04 1.16 24.97
N GLY A 52 12.04 1.73 24.30
CA GLY A 52 12.93 2.75 24.88
C GLY A 52 12.19 4.01 25.34
N MET A 53 11.26 4.51 24.52
CA MET A 53 10.36 5.63 24.87
C MET A 53 9.48 5.29 26.08
N LEU A 54 8.93 4.08 26.15
CA LEU A 54 8.10 3.64 27.27
C LEU A 54 8.89 3.52 28.58
N LEU A 55 10.15 3.09 28.52
CA LEU A 55 11.06 3.09 29.68
C LEU A 55 11.40 4.50 30.17
N LEU A 56 11.39 5.49 29.26
CA LEU A 56 11.61 6.91 29.52
C LEU A 56 10.29 7.70 29.49
N LYS A 57 9.20 7.11 30.00
CA LYS A 57 7.84 7.66 29.84
C LYS A 57 7.73 9.14 30.20
N GLU A 58 8.30 9.55 31.33
CA GLU A 58 8.21 10.92 31.83
C GLU A 58 8.90 11.91 30.89
N GLU A 59 10.17 11.65 30.56
CA GLU A 59 10.95 12.50 29.65
C GLU A 59 10.37 12.52 28.23
N THR A 60 9.89 11.37 27.75
CA THR A 60 9.26 11.25 26.43
C THR A 60 7.95 12.02 26.39
N SER A 61 7.10 11.89 27.41
CA SER A 61 5.86 12.67 27.50
C SER A 61 6.13 14.18 27.52
N GLU A 62 7.16 14.64 28.24
CA GLU A 62 7.52 16.07 28.26
C GLU A 62 7.98 16.55 26.88
N TYR A 63 8.90 15.82 26.23
CA TYR A 63 9.38 16.13 24.88
C TYR A 63 8.24 16.18 23.85
N LEU A 64 7.40 15.15 23.81
CA LEU A 64 6.31 15.06 22.82
C LEU A 64 5.22 16.11 23.02
N ARG A 65 4.97 16.57 24.26
CA ARG A 65 4.06 17.70 24.51
C ARG A 65 4.61 19.02 23.95
N GLY A 66 5.93 19.20 23.99
CA GLY A 66 6.62 20.30 23.31
C GLY A 66 6.45 20.22 21.79
N GLN A 67 6.76 19.05 21.21
CA GLN A 67 6.63 18.79 19.77
C GLN A 67 5.21 19.03 19.24
N LEU A 68 4.18 18.68 20.02
CA LEU A 68 2.79 18.85 19.63
C LEU A 68 2.38 20.32 19.37
N GLN A 69 3.13 21.29 19.91
CA GLN A 69 2.91 22.72 19.63
C GLN A 69 3.46 23.16 18.27
N GLU A 70 4.29 22.35 17.63
CA GLU A 70 4.93 22.61 16.35
C GLU A 70 4.19 21.93 15.18
N ARG A 71 4.62 22.24 13.95
CA ARG A 71 4.11 21.58 12.74
C ARG A 71 4.75 20.20 12.57
N LEU A 72 4.03 19.16 12.99
CA LEU A 72 4.50 17.78 12.84
C LEU A 72 4.53 17.31 11.37
N SER A 73 5.60 16.60 11.03
CA SER A 73 5.69 15.72 9.86
C SER A 73 4.87 14.43 10.07
N PRO A 74 4.58 13.67 9.00
CA PRO A 74 3.93 12.36 9.10
C PRO A 74 4.62 11.40 10.09
N GLY A 75 5.96 11.39 10.11
CA GLY A 75 6.72 10.53 11.02
C GLY A 75 6.61 10.96 12.48
N GLU A 76 6.67 12.26 12.75
CA GLU A 76 6.55 12.77 14.12
C GLU A 76 5.12 12.56 14.66
N LEU A 77 4.09 12.79 13.84
CA LEU A 77 2.71 12.47 14.22
C LEU A 77 2.56 10.99 14.57
N PHE A 78 3.12 10.09 13.75
CA PHE A 78 3.11 8.66 14.01
C PHE A 78 3.79 8.34 15.35
N SER A 79 4.98 8.90 15.59
CA SER A 79 5.74 8.70 16.83
C SER A 79 4.96 9.15 18.06
N VAL A 80 4.40 10.37 18.05
CA VAL A 80 3.56 10.91 19.13
C VAL A 80 2.33 10.05 19.38
N ALA A 81 1.56 9.75 18.33
CA ALA A 81 0.31 9.02 18.46
C ALA A 81 0.51 7.53 18.86
N THR A 82 1.57 6.89 18.36
CA THR A 82 1.93 5.52 18.77
C THR A 82 2.37 5.47 20.22
N PHE A 83 3.20 6.42 20.68
CA PHE A 83 3.56 6.50 22.09
C PHE A 83 2.32 6.71 22.96
N ALA A 84 1.49 7.70 22.63
CA ALA A 84 0.27 8.02 23.36
C ALA A 84 -0.66 6.81 23.52
N ALA A 85 -0.85 6.04 22.44
CA ALA A 85 -1.68 4.85 22.45
C ALA A 85 -1.14 3.69 23.30
N ASN A 86 0.18 3.61 23.51
CA ASN A 86 0.81 2.57 24.33
C ASN A 86 1.04 3.02 25.78
N THR A 87 0.88 4.31 26.09
CA THR A 87 0.95 4.85 27.46
C THR A 87 -0.39 5.28 28.05
N ASP A 88 -1.47 5.13 27.28
CA ASP A 88 -2.80 5.67 27.55
C ASP A 88 -2.77 7.20 27.82
N ASP A 89 -1.93 7.95 27.09
CA ASP A 89 -1.86 9.41 27.19
C ASP A 89 -2.91 10.07 26.27
N GLU A 90 -4.08 10.34 26.84
CA GLU A 90 -5.22 10.97 26.15
C GLU A 90 -4.91 12.37 25.61
N PHE A 91 -4.06 13.15 26.30
CA PHE A 91 -3.72 14.51 25.87
C PHE A 91 -2.97 14.49 24.54
N LEU A 92 -1.93 13.66 24.44
CA LEU A 92 -1.12 13.56 23.23
C LEU A 92 -1.96 13.05 22.05
N LEU A 93 -2.78 12.02 22.24
CA LEU A 93 -3.60 11.46 21.17
C LEU A 93 -4.69 12.44 20.71
N SER A 94 -5.33 13.16 21.65
CA SER A 94 -6.30 14.23 21.33
C SER A 94 -5.66 15.36 20.53
N GLY A 95 -4.42 15.73 20.87
CA GLY A 95 -3.62 16.66 20.09
C GLY A 95 -3.40 16.21 18.65
N CYS A 96 -2.97 14.95 18.45
CA CYS A 96 -2.80 14.39 17.11
C CYS A 96 -4.11 14.40 16.31
N LEU A 97 -5.24 14.08 16.94
CA LEU A 97 -6.56 14.15 16.30
C LEU A 97 -6.90 15.58 15.84
N GLY A 98 -6.63 16.59 16.67
CA GLY A 98 -6.80 18.00 16.32
C GLY A 98 -5.90 18.43 15.15
N LEU A 99 -4.64 17.99 15.13
CA LEU A 99 -3.72 18.27 14.02
C LEU A 99 -4.21 17.65 12.70
N VAL A 100 -4.76 16.43 12.72
CA VAL A 100 -5.31 15.78 11.51
C VAL A 100 -6.53 16.51 10.97
N GLN A 101 -7.38 17.08 11.85
CA GLN A 101 -8.51 17.91 11.42
C GLN A 101 -8.06 19.15 10.65
N GLY A 102 -6.98 19.81 11.10
CA GLY A 102 -6.40 20.97 10.41
C GLY A 102 -5.50 20.63 9.22
N MET A 103 -4.95 19.41 9.18
CA MET A 103 -4.00 18.95 8.16
C MET A 103 -4.34 17.54 7.66
N PRO A 104 -5.31 17.40 6.73
CA PRO A 104 -5.76 16.09 6.24
C PRO A 104 -4.66 15.17 5.69
N ARG A 105 -3.54 15.74 5.22
CA ARG A 105 -2.33 14.99 4.78
C ARG A 105 -1.72 14.09 5.86
N LEU A 106 -2.02 14.35 7.14
CA LEU A 106 -1.53 13.58 8.29
C LEU A 106 -2.40 12.35 8.58
N LEU A 107 -3.59 12.25 7.98
CA LEU A 107 -4.51 11.14 8.19
C LEU A 107 -3.88 9.76 7.95
N PRO A 108 -3.08 9.51 6.89
CA PRO A 108 -2.44 8.20 6.70
C PRO A 108 -1.54 7.77 7.86
N SER A 109 -0.89 8.72 8.54
CA SER A 109 -0.06 8.43 9.73
C SER A 109 -0.92 8.02 10.92
N LEU A 110 -2.04 8.72 11.13
CA LEU A 110 -3.01 8.35 12.17
C LEU A 110 -3.70 7.00 11.88
N LEU A 111 -4.03 6.71 10.62
CA LEU A 111 -4.55 5.39 10.22
C LEU A 111 -3.52 4.30 10.49
N ALA A 112 -2.24 4.54 10.19
CA ALA A 112 -1.17 3.59 10.47
C ALA A 112 -1.06 3.28 11.97
N VAL A 113 -1.25 4.26 12.86
CA VAL A 113 -1.25 4.04 14.32
C VAL A 113 -2.25 2.95 14.71
N THR A 114 -3.45 2.92 14.10
CA THR A 114 -4.44 1.84 14.36
C THR A 114 -3.88 0.45 14.05
N GLY A 115 -2.85 0.30 13.22
CA GLY A 115 -2.16 -0.95 12.98
C GLY A 115 -1.21 -1.33 14.13
N TRP A 116 -0.59 -0.35 14.79
CA TRP A 116 0.44 -0.53 15.83
C TRP A 116 -0.10 -0.49 17.26
N MET A 117 -1.32 -0.02 17.46
CA MET A 117 -1.96 0.01 18.79
C MET A 117 -2.17 -1.40 19.36
N SER A 118 -1.87 -1.57 20.65
CA SER A 118 -2.23 -2.77 21.40
C SER A 118 -3.74 -3.01 21.37
N GLU A 119 -4.17 -4.27 21.23
CA GLU A 119 -5.59 -4.64 21.36
C GLU A 119 -6.17 -4.24 22.72
N ALA A 120 -5.32 -4.13 23.76
CA ALA A 120 -5.71 -3.77 25.13
C ALA A 120 -5.68 -2.26 25.45
N SER A 121 -5.29 -1.40 24.50
CA SER A 121 -5.21 0.05 24.73
C SER A 121 -6.56 0.64 25.14
N ALA A 122 -6.57 1.48 26.18
CA ALA A 122 -7.79 2.18 26.61
C ALA A 122 -8.20 3.30 25.64
N LEU A 123 -7.31 3.69 24.72
CA LEU A 123 -7.51 4.80 23.79
C LEU A 123 -8.20 4.42 22.47
N TRP A 124 -8.62 3.16 22.30
CA TRP A 124 -9.43 2.76 21.13
C TRP A 124 -10.67 3.64 20.91
N PRO A 125 -11.49 3.97 21.93
CA PRO A 125 -12.63 4.87 21.76
C PRO A 125 -12.22 6.27 21.28
N LEU A 126 -11.07 6.78 21.74
CA LEU A 126 -10.56 8.10 21.40
C LEU A 126 -10.08 8.16 19.94
N ILE A 127 -9.23 7.24 19.49
CA ILE A 127 -8.79 7.23 18.07
C ILE A 127 -9.98 6.98 17.13
N MET A 128 -10.93 6.14 17.52
CA MET A 128 -12.16 5.88 16.77
C MET A 128 -13.17 7.04 16.84
N SER A 129 -12.92 8.10 17.61
CA SER A 129 -13.72 9.33 17.52
C SER A 129 -13.60 9.95 16.13
N HIS A 130 -12.44 9.81 15.46
CA HIS A 130 -12.26 10.20 14.08
C HIS A 130 -12.97 9.21 13.14
N PRO A 131 -13.91 9.66 12.28
CA PRO A 131 -14.71 8.78 11.43
C PRO A 131 -13.88 7.84 10.54
N ALA A 132 -12.84 8.36 9.86
CA ALA A 132 -11.96 7.55 9.02
C ALA A 132 -11.20 6.47 9.81
N CYS A 133 -10.65 6.78 10.99
CA CYS A 133 -9.98 5.80 11.84
C CYS A 133 -10.95 4.72 12.33
N ARG A 134 -12.20 5.10 12.63
CA ARG A 134 -13.25 4.16 13.03
C ARG A 134 -13.54 3.12 11.96
N VAL A 135 -13.79 3.54 10.71
CA VAL A 135 -14.05 2.60 9.60
C VAL A 135 -12.80 1.81 9.23
N PHE A 136 -11.63 2.45 9.22
CA PHE A 136 -10.40 1.75 8.87
C PHE A 136 -10.06 0.66 9.89
N ALA A 137 -10.09 0.98 11.18
CA ALA A 137 -9.81 0.01 12.24
C ALA A 137 -10.84 -1.12 12.26
N SER A 138 -12.12 -0.86 11.97
CA SER A 138 -13.16 -1.90 11.95
C SER A 138 -12.98 -2.93 10.84
N VAL A 139 -12.26 -2.59 9.79
CA VAL A 139 -11.93 -3.50 8.68
C VAL A 139 -10.56 -4.14 8.86
N MET A 140 -9.57 -3.36 9.31
CA MET A 140 -8.17 -3.77 9.34
C MET A 140 -7.74 -4.50 10.61
N ARG A 141 -8.48 -4.31 11.71
CA ARG A 141 -8.13 -4.87 13.01
C ARG A 141 -9.20 -5.83 13.49
N GLU A 142 -8.77 -7.04 13.79
CA GLU A 142 -9.56 -8.02 14.53
C GLU A 142 -9.33 -7.86 16.05
N GLY A 143 -10.26 -8.31 16.88
CA GLY A 143 -10.06 -8.39 18.33
C GLY A 143 -10.30 -7.09 19.11
N ILE A 144 -10.65 -5.98 18.43
CA ILE A 144 -11.06 -4.76 19.12
C ILE A 144 -12.44 -4.99 19.74
N THR A 145 -12.54 -4.83 21.06
CA THR A 145 -13.77 -5.08 21.84
C THR A 145 -14.89 -4.08 21.56
N SER A 146 -14.55 -2.91 21.01
CA SER A 146 -15.49 -1.84 20.70
C SER A 146 -16.11 -2.04 19.31
N SER A 147 -17.33 -2.58 19.25
CA SER A 147 -18.12 -2.59 18.00
C SER A 147 -18.45 -1.15 17.59
N PRO A 148 -18.00 -0.67 16.42
CA PRO A 148 -18.24 0.71 16.03
C PRO A 148 -19.70 0.91 15.62
N ILE A 149 -20.35 1.89 16.22
CA ILE A 149 -21.69 2.34 15.82
C ILE A 149 -21.54 3.50 14.83
N PHE A 150 -22.20 3.38 13.69
CA PHE A 150 -22.30 4.43 12.67
C PHE A 150 -23.74 4.96 12.63
N THR A 151 -23.92 6.20 13.07
CA THR A 151 -25.18 6.92 12.87
C THR A 151 -25.31 7.39 11.43
N GLN A 152 -26.53 7.64 10.97
CA GLN A 152 -26.78 8.14 9.61
C GLN A 152 -26.01 9.44 9.32
N GLN A 153 -25.92 10.36 10.28
CA GLN A 153 -25.15 11.60 10.16
C GLN A 153 -23.65 11.35 9.93
N LYS A 154 -23.05 10.38 10.64
CA LYS A 154 -21.63 10.02 10.46
C LYS A 154 -21.35 9.41 9.09
N ILE A 155 -22.30 8.63 8.58
CA ILE A 155 -22.22 8.04 7.23
C ILE A 155 -22.26 9.13 6.18
N ILE A 156 -23.20 10.07 6.29
CA ILE A 156 -23.32 11.22 5.36
C ILE A 156 -22.02 12.02 5.34
N SER A 157 -21.49 12.39 6.52
CA SER A 157 -20.24 13.14 6.62
C SER A 157 -19.04 12.41 6.00
N LEU A 158 -18.94 11.08 6.17
CA LEU A 158 -17.87 10.30 5.54
C LEU A 158 -17.99 10.26 4.02
N LEU A 159 -19.21 10.13 3.49
CA LEU A 159 -19.47 10.16 2.05
C LEU A 159 -19.15 11.52 1.44
N GLU A 160 -19.50 12.61 2.11
CA GLU A 160 -19.20 13.99 1.69
C GLU A 160 -17.71 14.30 1.71
N ASN A 161 -17.00 13.82 2.74
CA ASN A 161 -15.55 14.00 2.86
C ASN A 161 -14.74 13.08 1.93
N GLY A 162 -15.36 12.01 1.39
CA GLY A 162 -14.74 11.09 0.43
C GLY A 162 -13.57 10.26 0.96
N GLN A 163 -13.36 10.22 2.29
CA GLN A 163 -12.25 9.51 2.92
C GLN A 163 -12.69 8.15 3.46
N CYS A 164 -11.96 7.08 3.12
CA CYS A 164 -12.20 5.72 3.63
C CYS A 164 -13.63 5.20 3.36
N VAL A 165 -14.24 5.63 2.25
CA VAL A 165 -15.62 5.27 1.87
C VAL A 165 -15.71 3.80 1.47
N ASP A 166 -14.64 3.26 0.88
CA ASP A 166 -14.51 1.83 0.61
C ASP A 166 -14.64 0.97 1.88
N PHE A 167 -13.93 1.34 2.95
CA PHE A 167 -14.01 0.67 4.25
C PHE A 167 -15.39 0.84 4.88
N LEU A 168 -16.01 2.01 4.73
CA LEU A 168 -17.38 2.25 5.19
C LEU A 168 -18.37 1.32 4.48
N LEU A 169 -18.35 1.28 3.15
CA LEU A 169 -19.24 0.44 2.34
C LEU A 169 -19.05 -1.04 2.66
N TRP A 170 -17.78 -1.46 2.78
CA TRP A 170 -17.43 -2.80 3.22
C TRP A 170 -18.04 -3.11 4.59
N PHE A 171 -17.86 -2.22 5.57
CA PHE A 171 -18.38 -2.39 6.91
C PHE A 171 -19.92 -2.47 6.92
N LEU A 172 -20.61 -1.57 6.20
CA LEU A 172 -22.07 -1.54 6.12
C LEU A 172 -22.61 -2.84 5.53
N ARG A 173 -22.04 -3.33 4.42
CA ARG A 173 -22.48 -4.59 3.81
C ARG A 173 -22.18 -5.79 4.70
N LYS A 174 -20.98 -5.87 5.26
CA LYS A 174 -20.56 -7.00 6.10
C LYS A 174 -21.43 -7.17 7.35
N ASN A 175 -21.97 -6.07 7.87
CA ASN A 175 -22.87 -6.04 9.02
C ASN A 175 -24.36 -6.00 8.65
N ASN A 176 -24.73 -6.30 7.39
CA ASN A 176 -26.12 -6.28 6.90
C ASN A 176 -26.87 -4.97 7.19
N SER A 177 -26.18 -3.83 7.14
CA SER A 177 -26.79 -2.53 7.39
C SER A 177 -27.76 -2.17 6.26
N PRO A 178 -29.00 -1.72 6.57
CA PRO A 178 -29.95 -1.28 5.54
C PRO A 178 -29.47 -0.03 4.78
N LEU A 179 -28.50 0.70 5.33
CA LEU A 179 -27.95 1.92 4.73
C LEU A 179 -26.96 1.65 3.59
N PHE A 180 -26.50 0.41 3.43
CA PHE A 180 -25.55 0.04 2.37
C PHE A 180 -26.07 0.39 0.97
N VAL A 181 -27.31 0.00 0.66
CA VAL A 181 -27.89 0.19 -0.69
C VAL A 181 -28.00 1.68 -1.05
N ALA A 182 -28.37 2.53 -0.09
CA ALA A 182 -28.41 3.97 -0.30
C ALA A 182 -27.01 4.55 -0.51
N ALA A 183 -26.04 4.15 0.32
CA ALA A 183 -24.67 4.63 0.25
C ALA A 183 -23.98 4.24 -1.08
N ILE A 184 -24.08 2.98 -1.52
CA ILE A 184 -23.44 2.54 -2.77
C ILE A 184 -24.05 3.22 -4.00
N LYS A 185 -25.38 3.45 -3.99
CA LYS A 185 -26.04 4.24 -5.05
C LYS A 185 -25.49 5.66 -5.08
N GLN A 186 -25.45 6.34 -3.93
CA GLN A 186 -24.90 7.70 -3.86
C GLN A 186 -23.46 7.75 -4.39
N VAL A 187 -22.63 6.75 -4.09
CA VAL A 187 -21.25 6.67 -4.58
C VAL A 187 -21.19 6.52 -6.10
N PHE A 188 -21.92 5.57 -6.70
CA PHE A 188 -21.88 5.36 -8.16
C PHE A 188 -22.56 6.47 -8.97
N PHE A 189 -23.52 7.19 -8.39
CA PHE A 189 -24.16 8.36 -9.03
C PHE A 189 -23.48 9.70 -8.70
N SER A 190 -22.36 9.71 -7.97
CA SER A 190 -21.71 10.95 -7.52
C SER A 190 -21.06 11.76 -8.63
N GLY A 191 -20.71 11.14 -9.77
CA GLY A 191 -19.85 11.73 -10.80
C GLY A 191 -18.40 11.96 -10.35
N GLN A 192 -18.04 11.58 -9.12
CA GLN A 192 -16.70 11.76 -8.57
C GLN A 192 -15.88 10.48 -8.76
N GLU A 193 -14.97 10.50 -9.71
CA GLU A 193 -14.13 9.34 -10.09
C GLU A 193 -13.44 8.66 -8.89
N ALA A 194 -12.87 9.44 -7.96
CA ALA A 194 -12.19 8.92 -6.78
C ALA A 194 -13.15 8.20 -5.81
N LEU A 195 -14.39 8.68 -5.71
CA LEU A 195 -15.42 8.09 -4.87
C LEU A 195 -15.96 6.81 -5.51
N ILE A 196 -16.19 6.83 -6.83
CA ILE A 196 -16.59 5.66 -7.63
C ILE A 196 -15.55 4.54 -7.52
N LEU A 197 -14.25 4.88 -7.61
CA LEU A 197 -13.16 3.91 -7.46
C LEU A 197 -13.19 3.24 -6.07
N GLN A 198 -13.42 4.01 -5.00
CA GLN A 198 -13.61 3.46 -3.66
C GLN A 198 -14.84 2.53 -3.59
N GLY A 199 -15.95 2.91 -4.23
CA GLY A 199 -17.13 2.04 -4.36
C GLY A 199 -16.79 0.71 -5.03
N CYS A 200 -16.10 0.74 -6.16
CA CYS A 200 -15.65 -0.44 -6.90
C CYS A 200 -14.78 -1.35 -6.02
N ARG A 201 -13.80 -0.76 -5.34
CA ARG A 201 -12.89 -1.45 -4.44
C ARG A 201 -13.62 -2.14 -3.28
N ALA A 202 -14.63 -1.50 -2.69
CA ALA A 202 -15.42 -2.08 -1.61
C ALA A 202 -16.13 -3.37 -2.07
N ILE A 203 -16.83 -3.31 -3.21
CA ILE A 203 -17.54 -4.45 -3.80
C ILE A 203 -16.57 -5.60 -4.11
N LEU A 204 -15.41 -5.29 -4.70
CA LEU A 204 -14.37 -6.27 -4.98
C LEU A 204 -13.86 -6.98 -3.71
N CYS A 205 -13.77 -6.26 -2.59
CA CYS A 205 -13.35 -6.80 -1.30
C CYS A 205 -14.48 -7.48 -0.49
N LEU A 206 -15.71 -7.44 -0.99
CA LEU A 206 -16.90 -8.06 -0.37
C LEU A 206 -17.29 -9.38 -1.06
N ARG A 207 -16.66 -9.74 -2.19
CA ARG A 207 -17.03 -10.93 -2.96
C ARG A 207 -16.96 -12.22 -2.10
N PRO A 208 -17.93 -13.15 -2.25
CA PRO A 208 -19.07 -13.10 -3.18
C PRO A 208 -20.31 -12.35 -2.64
N LEU A 209 -20.25 -11.73 -1.46
CA LEU A 209 -21.42 -11.15 -0.77
C LEU A 209 -22.08 -9.97 -1.53
N SER A 210 -21.46 -9.46 -2.58
CA SER A 210 -21.94 -8.32 -3.36
C SER A 210 -21.80 -8.57 -4.86
N ASP A 211 -21.85 -9.84 -5.28
CA ASP A 211 -21.67 -10.21 -6.68
C ASP A 211 -22.77 -9.60 -7.58
N GLU A 212 -23.92 -9.21 -7.03
CA GLU A 212 -24.97 -8.50 -7.77
C GLU A 212 -24.53 -7.13 -8.32
N TYR A 213 -23.42 -6.55 -7.82
CA TYR A 213 -22.87 -5.27 -8.28
C TYR A 213 -21.69 -5.42 -9.24
N ILE A 214 -21.25 -6.65 -9.56
CA ILE A 214 -19.99 -6.86 -10.30
C ILE A 214 -20.04 -6.32 -11.72
N GLU A 215 -21.16 -6.45 -12.41
CA GLU A 215 -21.32 -5.90 -13.76
C GLU A 215 -21.20 -4.36 -13.75
N ILE A 216 -21.85 -3.70 -12.79
CA ILE A 216 -21.75 -2.24 -12.59
C ILE A 216 -20.30 -1.86 -12.27
N VAL A 217 -19.63 -2.60 -11.40
CA VAL A 217 -18.23 -2.35 -11.06
C VAL A 217 -17.31 -2.50 -12.27
N ARG A 218 -17.53 -3.51 -13.10
CA ARG A 218 -16.77 -3.69 -14.35
C ARG A 218 -16.95 -2.48 -15.27
N GLU A 219 -18.19 -2.06 -15.50
CA GLU A 219 -18.50 -0.90 -16.35
C GLU A 219 -17.86 0.39 -15.82
N GLN A 220 -17.98 0.66 -14.51
CA GLN A 220 -17.37 1.82 -13.88
C GLN A 220 -15.84 1.79 -13.99
N LEU A 221 -15.20 0.64 -13.76
CA LEU A 221 -13.75 0.53 -13.89
C LEU A 221 -13.27 0.68 -15.33
N LEU A 222 -14.02 0.19 -16.32
CA LEU A 222 -13.71 0.43 -17.73
C LEU A 222 -13.79 1.92 -18.08
N LEU A 223 -14.79 2.65 -17.57
CA LEU A 223 -14.88 4.11 -17.74
C LEU A 223 -13.70 4.84 -17.06
N LEU A 224 -13.36 4.43 -15.83
CA LEU A 224 -12.25 5.02 -15.08
C LEU A 224 -10.88 4.69 -15.70
N ALA A 225 -10.75 3.59 -16.44
CA ALA A 225 -9.56 3.24 -17.20
C ALA A 225 -9.26 4.19 -18.37
N SER A 226 -10.20 5.07 -18.73
CA SER A 226 -9.99 6.18 -19.67
C SER A 226 -9.95 7.54 -18.98
N SER A 227 -9.82 7.60 -17.65
CA SER A 227 -9.76 8.85 -16.90
C SER A 227 -8.55 9.70 -17.30
N LYS A 228 -8.73 11.03 -17.33
CA LYS A 228 -7.63 11.99 -17.49
C LYS A 228 -6.70 12.04 -16.27
N LYS A 229 -7.15 11.59 -15.10
CA LYS A 229 -6.34 11.53 -13.88
C LYS A 229 -5.51 10.25 -13.88
N THR A 230 -4.20 10.38 -14.01
CA THR A 230 -3.27 9.24 -14.10
C THR A 230 -3.43 8.24 -12.95
N ASP A 231 -3.57 8.71 -11.71
CA ASP A 231 -3.73 7.80 -10.55
C ASP A 231 -5.02 6.98 -10.62
N ILE A 232 -6.14 7.61 -11.01
CA ILE A 232 -7.44 6.94 -11.16
C ILE A 232 -7.36 5.91 -12.28
N ARG A 233 -6.86 6.31 -13.45
CA ARG A 233 -6.68 5.45 -14.61
C ARG A 233 -5.85 4.22 -14.28
N THR A 234 -4.69 4.44 -13.66
CA THR A 234 -3.75 3.40 -13.25
C THR A 234 -4.38 2.41 -12.27
N GLN A 235 -5.08 2.90 -11.24
CA GLN A 235 -5.76 2.03 -10.29
C GLN A 235 -6.91 1.24 -10.94
N ALA A 236 -7.69 1.87 -11.82
CA ALA A 236 -8.79 1.20 -12.51
C ALA A 236 -8.29 0.02 -13.36
N VAL A 237 -7.26 0.24 -14.20
CA VAL A 237 -6.59 -0.82 -14.97
C VAL A 237 -6.04 -1.91 -14.05
N ARG A 238 -5.40 -1.53 -12.95
CA ARG A 238 -4.88 -2.49 -11.97
C ARG A 238 -5.97 -3.36 -11.37
N TYR A 239 -7.14 -2.81 -11.00
CA TYR A 239 -8.27 -3.59 -10.49
C TYR A 239 -8.91 -4.47 -11.55
N LEU A 240 -9.06 -3.98 -12.79
CA LEU A 240 -9.58 -4.77 -13.91
C LEU A 240 -8.75 -6.05 -14.11
N LEU A 241 -7.43 -5.92 -14.13
CA LEU A 241 -6.49 -7.04 -14.30
C LEU A 241 -6.37 -7.91 -13.04
N ALA A 242 -6.24 -7.30 -11.86
CA ALA A 242 -6.06 -8.03 -10.61
C ALA A 242 -7.30 -8.85 -10.24
N CYS A 243 -8.50 -8.35 -10.54
CA CYS A 243 -9.74 -9.03 -10.16
C CYS A 243 -10.39 -9.80 -11.31
N ALA A 244 -9.67 -9.95 -12.44
CA ALA A 244 -10.13 -10.65 -13.65
C ALA A 244 -11.51 -10.16 -14.12
N LEU A 245 -11.71 -8.84 -14.17
CA LEU A 245 -12.97 -8.21 -14.59
C LEU A 245 -13.02 -7.93 -16.09
N CYS A 246 -11.93 -8.17 -16.83
CA CYS A 246 -11.86 -8.04 -18.27
C CYS A 246 -10.93 -9.09 -18.86
N GLU A 247 -11.01 -9.29 -20.18
CA GLU A 247 -9.99 -10.04 -20.92
C GLU A 247 -8.67 -9.26 -20.94
N PRO A 248 -7.59 -9.76 -20.29
CA PRO A 248 -6.34 -9.00 -20.15
C PRO A 248 -5.74 -8.59 -21.50
N ARG A 249 -5.81 -9.49 -22.49
CA ARG A 249 -5.28 -9.27 -23.83
C ARG A 249 -5.99 -8.13 -24.55
N ALA A 250 -7.32 -8.06 -24.44
CA ALA A 250 -8.09 -6.99 -25.06
C ALA A 250 -7.72 -5.63 -24.46
N LEU A 251 -7.66 -5.54 -23.13
CA LEU A 251 -7.29 -4.30 -22.43
C LEU A 251 -5.87 -3.84 -22.77
N ILE A 252 -4.90 -4.76 -22.80
CA ILE A 252 -3.50 -4.43 -23.12
C ILE A 252 -3.35 -4.01 -24.59
N ASN A 253 -4.08 -4.64 -25.51
CA ASN A 253 -4.09 -4.22 -26.91
C ASN A 253 -4.63 -2.80 -27.06
N THR A 254 -5.73 -2.45 -26.39
CA THR A 254 -6.27 -1.09 -26.39
C THR A 254 -5.24 -0.06 -25.88
N LEU A 255 -4.60 -0.34 -24.73
CA LEU A 255 -3.55 0.54 -24.18
C LEU A 255 -2.36 0.70 -25.15
N SER A 256 -2.03 -0.35 -25.89
CA SER A 256 -0.96 -0.32 -26.90
C SER A 256 -1.33 0.47 -28.15
N GLU A 257 -2.60 0.48 -28.54
CA GLU A 257 -3.11 1.22 -29.71
C GLU A 257 -3.21 2.72 -29.45
N GLU A 258 -3.65 3.11 -28.26
CA GLU A 258 -3.77 4.51 -27.83
C GLU A 258 -2.40 5.21 -27.77
N LYS A 259 -1.33 4.48 -27.40
CA LYS A 259 0.05 4.98 -27.27
C LYS A 259 0.21 6.23 -26.36
N GLU A 260 -0.78 6.51 -25.52
CA GLU A 260 -0.77 7.68 -24.64
C GLU A 260 0.12 7.49 -23.41
N ASP A 261 0.13 6.27 -22.84
CA ASP A 261 0.78 5.99 -21.56
C ASP A 261 1.56 4.67 -21.58
N THR A 262 2.79 4.73 -22.08
CA THR A 262 3.71 3.57 -22.13
C THR A 262 4.02 3.00 -20.75
N ARG A 263 4.04 3.83 -19.69
CA ARG A 263 4.29 3.35 -18.32
C ARG A 263 3.15 2.45 -17.86
N LEU A 264 1.91 2.90 -18.08
CA LEU A 264 0.72 2.10 -17.78
C LEU A 264 0.67 0.81 -18.60
N LEU A 265 1.05 0.84 -19.88
CA LEU A 265 1.15 -0.36 -20.72
C LEU A 265 2.14 -1.40 -20.13
N ILE A 266 3.34 -0.95 -19.75
CA ILE A 266 4.37 -1.81 -19.14
C ILE A 266 3.87 -2.41 -17.83
N GLN A 267 3.23 -1.60 -16.98
CA GLN A 267 2.66 -2.07 -15.73
C GLN A 267 1.50 -3.05 -15.95
N ALA A 268 0.61 -2.78 -16.90
CA ALA A 268 -0.51 -3.64 -17.26
C ALA A 268 -0.04 -5.02 -17.72
N MET A 269 1.01 -5.08 -18.55
CA MET A 269 1.64 -6.36 -18.92
C MET A 269 2.12 -7.14 -17.68
N GLY A 270 2.79 -6.48 -16.73
CA GLY A 270 3.19 -7.08 -15.46
C GLY A 270 2.02 -7.54 -14.60
N TRP A 271 0.98 -6.71 -14.44
CA TRP A 271 -0.22 -7.00 -13.64
C TRP A 271 -1.13 -8.05 -14.26
N SER A 272 -1.05 -8.30 -15.57
CA SER A 272 -1.76 -9.41 -16.20
C SER A 272 -1.25 -10.75 -15.70
N GLY A 273 0.05 -10.84 -15.36
CA GLY A 273 0.70 -12.09 -15.02
C GLY A 273 0.95 -13.03 -16.20
N LEU A 274 0.65 -12.63 -17.44
CA LEU A 274 0.75 -13.50 -18.61
C LEU A 274 2.20 -13.56 -19.12
N ALA A 275 2.77 -14.77 -19.14
CA ALA A 275 4.16 -15.00 -19.54
C ALA A 275 4.45 -14.63 -21.01
N GLU A 276 3.42 -14.58 -21.86
CA GLU A 276 3.54 -14.19 -23.27
C GLU A 276 4.05 -12.75 -23.46
N TYR A 277 3.90 -11.87 -22.47
CA TYR A 277 4.39 -10.49 -22.53
C TYR A 277 5.86 -10.34 -22.15
N ILE A 278 6.54 -11.40 -21.66
CA ILE A 278 7.94 -11.33 -21.25
C ILE A 278 8.87 -10.86 -22.38
N PRO A 279 8.75 -11.36 -23.63
CA PRO A 279 9.55 -10.84 -24.75
C PRO A 279 9.31 -9.35 -25.03
N SER A 280 8.05 -8.88 -24.95
CA SER A 280 7.71 -7.47 -25.13
C SER A 280 8.27 -6.59 -24.02
N LEU A 281 8.22 -7.06 -22.78
CA LEU A 281 8.84 -6.38 -21.64
C LEU A 281 10.37 -6.30 -21.81
N ALA A 282 11.02 -7.39 -22.22
CA ALA A 282 12.46 -7.42 -22.46
C ALA A 282 12.91 -6.45 -23.57
N ALA A 283 12.03 -6.07 -24.50
CA ALA A 283 12.35 -5.06 -25.52
C ALA A 283 12.60 -3.67 -24.91
N PHE A 284 11.96 -3.33 -23.79
CA PHE A 284 12.15 -2.06 -23.10
C PHE A 284 13.43 -2.00 -22.23
N PHE A 285 14.20 -3.09 -22.11
CA PHE A 285 15.38 -3.12 -21.23
C PHE A 285 16.51 -2.20 -21.71
N ASP A 286 16.55 -1.90 -23.01
CA ASP A 286 17.55 -0.98 -23.58
C ASP A 286 17.06 0.49 -23.55
N GLU A 287 15.80 0.74 -23.19
CA GLU A 287 15.22 2.07 -23.12
C GLU A 287 15.39 2.65 -21.70
N GLN A 288 16.33 3.57 -21.50
CA GLN A 288 16.68 4.08 -20.16
C GLN A 288 15.47 4.56 -19.34
N ARG A 289 14.47 5.16 -19.99
CA ARG A 289 13.23 5.65 -19.36
C ARG A 289 12.34 4.53 -18.81
N TYR A 290 12.40 3.33 -19.39
CA TYR A 290 11.46 2.24 -19.14
C TYR A 290 12.13 0.95 -18.64
N ALA A 291 13.45 0.82 -18.77
CA ALA A 291 14.18 -0.40 -18.45
C ALA A 291 13.88 -0.93 -17.05
N ARG A 292 13.96 -0.07 -16.03
CA ARG A 292 13.70 -0.47 -14.63
C ARG A 292 12.22 -0.77 -14.37
N LEU A 293 11.29 -0.02 -14.97
CA LEU A 293 9.86 -0.31 -14.85
C LEU A 293 9.51 -1.65 -15.52
N SER A 294 10.04 -1.90 -16.71
CA SER A 294 9.85 -3.15 -17.44
C SER A 294 10.48 -4.34 -16.73
N MET A 295 11.64 -4.12 -16.11
CA MET A 295 12.27 -5.07 -15.22
C MET A 295 11.32 -5.43 -14.07
N LEU A 296 10.77 -4.45 -13.36
CA LEU A 296 9.82 -4.69 -12.26
C LEU A 296 8.57 -5.46 -12.71
N SER A 297 8.02 -5.15 -13.89
CA SER A 297 6.92 -5.92 -14.49
C SER A 297 7.31 -7.36 -14.82
N THR A 298 8.56 -7.58 -15.24
CA THR A 298 9.10 -8.92 -15.49
C THR A 298 9.29 -9.70 -14.19
N VAL A 299 9.80 -9.07 -13.13
CA VAL A 299 9.87 -9.63 -11.77
C VAL A 299 8.47 -9.99 -11.27
N ALA A 300 7.47 -9.14 -11.53
CA ALA A 300 6.09 -9.38 -11.11
C ALA A 300 5.52 -10.68 -11.70
N ILE A 301 5.89 -11.05 -12.93
CA ILE A 301 5.46 -12.31 -13.55
C ILE A 301 6.33 -13.47 -13.06
N THR A 302 7.64 -13.32 -13.17
CA THR A 302 8.60 -14.44 -13.05
C THR A 302 9.04 -14.74 -11.62
N GLY A 303 9.00 -13.77 -10.72
CA GLY A 303 9.66 -13.84 -9.40
C GLY A 303 11.20 -13.92 -9.47
N SER A 304 11.77 -13.74 -10.66
CA SER A 304 13.22 -13.70 -10.89
C SER A 304 13.76 -12.33 -10.50
N LEU A 305 14.88 -12.26 -9.79
CA LEU A 305 15.54 -10.99 -9.46
C LEU A 305 16.83 -10.84 -10.26
N PRO A 306 17.09 -9.66 -10.86
CA PRO A 306 18.32 -9.40 -11.60
C PRO A 306 19.59 -9.72 -10.80
N GLU A 307 19.58 -9.35 -9.53
CA GLU A 307 20.70 -9.47 -8.60
C GLU A 307 20.99 -10.92 -8.23
N ARG A 308 19.94 -11.74 -8.11
CA ARG A 308 20.03 -13.16 -7.74
C ARG A 308 20.31 -14.03 -8.94
N ASP A 309 19.62 -13.77 -10.04
CA ASP A 309 19.54 -14.66 -11.19
C ASP A 309 20.49 -14.23 -12.33
N GLY A 310 21.34 -13.24 -12.09
CA GLY A 310 22.51 -12.93 -12.91
C GLY A 310 22.20 -12.15 -14.19
N TRP A 311 21.16 -11.31 -14.16
CA TRP A 311 20.76 -10.48 -15.29
C TRP A 311 20.66 -8.99 -14.94
N GLN A 312 21.35 -8.55 -13.90
CA GLN A 312 21.66 -7.13 -13.66
C GLN A 312 22.85 -6.67 -14.51
N ILE A 313 22.85 -5.41 -14.93
CA ILE A 313 24.04 -4.73 -15.44
C ILE A 313 25.06 -4.62 -14.31
N LYS A 314 26.35 -4.79 -14.63
CA LYS A 314 27.44 -4.58 -13.68
C LYS A 314 27.51 -3.11 -13.26
N LYS A 315 27.96 -2.84 -12.04
CA LYS A 315 27.96 -1.47 -11.49
C LYS A 315 28.78 -0.49 -12.34
N GLU A 316 29.84 -0.98 -12.97
CA GLU A 316 30.74 -0.18 -13.82
C GLU A 316 30.09 0.22 -15.15
N ASP A 317 29.08 -0.53 -15.60
CA ASP A 317 28.42 -0.38 -16.90
C ASP A 317 27.03 0.29 -16.76
N VAL A 318 26.70 0.80 -15.57
CA VAL A 318 25.42 1.46 -15.28
C VAL A 318 25.28 2.73 -16.14
N PRO A 319 24.14 2.91 -16.85
CA PRO A 319 23.91 4.11 -17.65
C PRO A 319 24.04 5.39 -16.80
N PRO A 320 24.76 6.42 -17.29
CA PRO A 320 24.82 7.69 -16.58
C PRO A 320 23.42 8.32 -16.49
N PRO A 321 23.14 9.13 -15.45
CA PRO A 321 21.87 9.85 -15.36
C PRO A 321 21.64 10.70 -16.61
N THR A 322 20.42 10.68 -17.15
CA THR A 322 20.02 11.53 -18.29
C THR A 322 19.75 12.98 -17.92
N ALA A 323 19.99 13.38 -16.67
CA ALA A 323 19.74 14.75 -16.23
C ALA A 323 20.68 15.71 -16.97
N ASP A 324 20.10 16.72 -17.62
CA ASP A 324 20.87 17.82 -18.20
C ASP A 324 21.51 18.63 -17.08
N THR A 325 22.82 18.50 -16.91
CA THR A 325 23.60 19.19 -15.88
C THR A 325 23.59 20.71 -16.04
N ASN A 326 23.12 21.24 -17.18
CA ASN A 326 22.98 22.67 -17.44
C ASN A 326 21.55 23.19 -17.22
N SER A 327 20.59 22.33 -16.87
CA SER A 327 19.22 22.75 -16.58
C SER A 327 19.14 23.41 -15.20
N THR A 328 18.46 24.55 -15.12
CA THR A 328 18.09 25.20 -13.86
C THR A 328 16.82 24.62 -13.24
N GLU A 329 16.18 23.66 -13.89
CA GLU A 329 14.99 22.98 -13.36
C GLU A 329 15.37 21.92 -12.33
N ILE A 330 14.61 21.84 -11.23
CA ILE A 330 14.77 20.78 -10.23
C ILE A 330 14.44 19.45 -10.93
N PRO A 331 15.37 18.47 -10.97
CA PRO A 331 15.12 17.19 -11.64
C PRO A 331 13.87 16.51 -11.08
N GLU A 332 13.03 15.96 -11.96
CA GLU A 332 11.92 15.11 -11.53
C GLU A 332 12.44 13.94 -10.69
N ASN A 333 11.70 13.60 -9.62
CA ASN A 333 12.08 12.48 -8.77
C ASN A 333 11.91 11.17 -9.55
N ASP A 334 12.99 10.39 -9.63
CA ASP A 334 13.03 9.10 -10.30
C ASP A 334 12.13 8.07 -9.58
N PRO A 335 11.00 7.64 -10.16
CA PRO A 335 10.07 6.72 -9.49
C PRO A 335 10.68 5.33 -9.25
N GLU A 336 11.70 4.97 -10.02
CA GLU A 336 12.44 3.70 -9.92
C GLU A 336 13.81 3.89 -9.23
N GLN A 337 13.97 4.94 -8.43
CA GLN A 337 15.19 5.15 -7.65
C GLN A 337 15.51 3.92 -6.78
N GLY A 338 16.76 3.46 -6.83
CA GLY A 338 17.23 2.29 -6.08
C GLY A 338 16.88 0.95 -6.71
N VAL A 339 16.29 0.94 -7.91
CA VAL A 339 16.03 -0.27 -8.70
C VAL A 339 17.21 -0.56 -9.62
N SER A 340 17.65 -1.82 -9.67
CA SER A 340 18.77 -2.25 -10.52
C SER A 340 18.46 -2.15 -12.01
N TRP A 341 19.49 -1.90 -12.81
CA TRP A 341 19.41 -1.88 -14.27
C TRP A 341 19.45 -3.31 -14.83
N PRO A 342 18.51 -3.68 -15.72
CA PRO A 342 18.50 -5.01 -16.32
C PRO A 342 19.48 -5.12 -17.50
N ASP A 343 20.16 -6.26 -17.64
CA ASP A 343 20.92 -6.63 -18.85
C ASP A 343 20.04 -7.48 -19.76
N ARG A 344 19.65 -6.94 -20.92
CA ARG A 344 18.81 -7.64 -21.90
C ARG A 344 19.43 -8.93 -22.42
N THR A 345 20.74 -8.94 -22.67
CA THR A 345 21.44 -10.11 -23.22
C THR A 345 21.53 -11.22 -22.17
N ALA A 346 21.84 -10.87 -20.93
CA ALA A 346 21.85 -11.82 -19.82
C ALA A 346 20.44 -12.32 -19.49
N PHE A 347 19.44 -11.44 -19.50
CA PHE A 347 18.04 -11.80 -19.33
C PHE A 347 17.56 -12.78 -20.40
N ASN A 348 17.84 -12.53 -21.68
CA ASN A 348 17.43 -13.42 -22.76
C ASN A 348 18.02 -14.84 -22.60
N ARG A 349 19.30 -14.94 -22.20
CA ARG A 349 19.93 -16.23 -21.89
C ARG A 349 19.26 -16.93 -20.71
N TRP A 350 18.96 -16.18 -19.65
CA TRP A 350 18.23 -16.70 -18.49
C TRP A 350 16.82 -17.17 -18.88
N TRP A 351 16.08 -16.37 -19.66
CA TRP A 351 14.71 -16.65 -20.07
C TRP A 351 14.62 -17.87 -20.98
N GLN A 352 15.54 -18.02 -21.95
CA GLN A 352 15.62 -19.21 -22.79
C GLN A 352 15.73 -20.51 -21.97
N ALA A 353 16.47 -20.48 -20.87
CA ALA A 353 16.63 -21.63 -19.98
C ALA A 353 15.45 -21.84 -19.01
N LYS A 354 14.62 -20.83 -18.75
CA LYS A 354 13.58 -20.85 -17.70
C LYS A 354 12.14 -20.77 -18.23
N GLN A 355 11.93 -20.42 -19.49
CA GLN A 355 10.59 -20.23 -20.05
C GLN A 355 9.67 -21.45 -19.93
N GLY A 356 10.22 -22.67 -19.96
CA GLY A 356 9.44 -23.91 -19.82
C GLY A 356 8.78 -24.11 -18.44
N TYR A 357 9.16 -23.34 -17.42
CA TYR A 357 8.54 -23.41 -16.08
C TYR A 357 7.22 -22.63 -15.99
N LEU A 358 6.97 -21.69 -16.90
CA LEU A 358 5.75 -20.87 -16.92
C LEU A 358 4.83 -21.35 -18.04
N ASN A 359 3.61 -21.75 -17.68
CA ASN A 359 2.58 -22.14 -18.63
C ASN A 359 1.93 -20.89 -19.25
N SER A 360 1.85 -20.82 -20.57
CA SER A 360 1.24 -19.69 -21.30
C SER A 360 -0.27 -19.51 -21.07
N GLU A 361 -0.96 -20.54 -20.58
CA GLU A 361 -2.42 -20.53 -20.39
C GLU A 361 -2.86 -19.97 -19.03
N ARG A 362 -1.93 -19.71 -18.11
CA ARG A 362 -2.26 -19.27 -16.75
C ARG A 362 -1.49 -18.00 -16.37
N PRO A 363 -2.13 -17.06 -15.65
CA PRO A 363 -1.42 -15.91 -15.13
C PRO A 363 -0.59 -16.30 -13.90
N TYR A 364 0.50 -15.55 -13.69
CA TYR A 364 1.44 -15.69 -12.58
C TYR A 364 1.55 -14.41 -11.75
N LEU A 365 2.08 -14.56 -10.52
CA LEU A 365 2.54 -13.48 -9.67
C LEU A 365 3.76 -13.96 -8.90
N CYS A 366 4.88 -13.24 -8.98
CA CYS A 366 6.11 -13.58 -8.27
C CYS A 366 6.52 -15.05 -8.51
N GLY A 367 6.36 -15.55 -9.75
CA GLY A 367 6.64 -16.93 -10.15
C GLY A 367 5.62 -17.97 -9.68
N GLN A 368 4.57 -17.56 -8.95
CA GLN A 368 3.50 -18.45 -8.50
C GLN A 368 2.28 -18.37 -9.42
N PRO A 369 1.63 -19.48 -9.78
CA PRO A 369 0.38 -19.44 -10.54
C PRO A 369 -0.71 -18.76 -9.71
N VAL A 370 -1.58 -17.98 -10.36
CA VAL A 370 -2.70 -17.28 -9.70
C VAL A 370 -3.81 -18.26 -9.32
N THR A 371 -3.53 -18.99 -8.25
CA THR A 371 -4.42 -19.93 -7.57
C THR A 371 -4.52 -19.50 -6.12
N SER A 372 -5.49 -20.03 -5.36
CA SER A 372 -5.59 -19.73 -3.92
C SER A 372 -4.27 -20.03 -3.18
N GLU A 373 -3.63 -21.16 -3.49
CA GLU A 373 -2.36 -21.57 -2.88
C GLU A 373 -1.20 -20.68 -3.32
N GLY A 374 -1.08 -20.40 -4.62
CA GLY A 374 -0.03 -19.52 -5.14
C GLY A 374 -0.13 -18.10 -4.58
N LEU A 375 -1.34 -17.53 -4.49
CA LEU A 375 -1.55 -16.22 -3.87
C LEU A 375 -1.16 -16.23 -2.40
N LYS A 376 -1.55 -17.24 -1.61
CA LYS A 376 -1.11 -17.39 -0.22
C LYS A 376 0.42 -17.42 -0.11
N ALA A 377 1.10 -18.15 -1.00
CA ALA A 377 2.56 -18.21 -1.04
C ALA A 377 3.19 -16.84 -1.33
N VAL A 378 2.64 -16.05 -2.26
CA VAL A 378 3.11 -14.68 -2.53
C VAL A 378 2.88 -13.77 -1.34
N ILE A 379 1.71 -13.80 -0.70
CA ILE A 379 1.47 -12.89 0.42
C ILE A 379 2.37 -13.26 1.62
N ALA A 380 2.72 -14.55 1.79
CA ALA A 380 3.60 -15.01 2.86
C ALA A 380 5.10 -14.71 2.59
N ASN A 381 5.58 -15.03 1.39
CA ASN A 381 7.01 -15.11 1.09
C ASN A 381 7.45 -14.28 -0.13
N GLY A 382 6.53 -13.66 -0.84
CA GLY A 382 6.83 -12.83 -2.01
C GLY A 382 7.42 -11.47 -1.64
N TYR A 383 7.89 -10.75 -2.66
CA TYR A 383 8.43 -9.39 -2.52
C TYR A 383 7.38 -8.41 -2.02
N LEU A 384 7.79 -7.48 -1.16
CA LEU A 384 6.88 -6.57 -0.46
C LEU A 384 5.97 -5.78 -1.41
N ASN A 385 6.51 -5.28 -2.53
CA ASN A 385 5.74 -4.55 -3.54
C ASN A 385 4.67 -5.38 -4.27
N LEU A 386 4.80 -6.71 -4.32
CA LEU A 386 3.86 -7.62 -5.00
C LEU A 386 2.75 -8.15 -4.08
N ARG A 387 2.94 -8.09 -2.76
CA ARG A 387 1.95 -8.54 -1.77
C ARG A 387 0.61 -7.78 -1.86
N PRO A 388 0.57 -6.46 -2.07
CA PRO A 388 -0.66 -5.73 -2.40
C PRO A 388 -1.46 -6.35 -3.55
N LEU A 389 -0.78 -6.70 -4.65
CA LEU A 389 -1.43 -7.26 -5.84
C LEU A 389 -1.99 -8.67 -5.57
N ALA A 390 -1.29 -9.47 -4.76
CA ALA A 390 -1.76 -10.77 -4.33
C ALA A 390 -3.03 -10.67 -3.45
N LEU A 391 -3.11 -9.67 -2.57
CA LEU A 391 -4.30 -9.39 -1.76
C LEU A 391 -5.48 -8.96 -2.62
N MET A 392 -5.26 -8.06 -3.59
CA MET A 392 -6.29 -7.64 -4.55
C MET A 392 -6.86 -8.83 -5.34
N ARG A 393 -5.99 -9.69 -5.86
CA ARG A 393 -6.38 -10.96 -6.54
C ARG A 393 -7.15 -11.92 -5.64
N SER A 394 -6.94 -11.83 -4.33
CA SER A 394 -7.65 -12.63 -3.33
C SER A 394 -8.97 -11.98 -2.87
N GLY A 395 -9.39 -10.85 -3.45
CA GLY A 395 -10.59 -10.12 -3.02
C GLY A 395 -10.43 -9.46 -1.64
N ARG A 396 -9.23 -8.99 -1.31
CA ARG A 396 -8.92 -8.37 -0.02
C ARG A 396 -8.29 -6.99 -0.21
N PHE A 397 -8.45 -6.14 0.80
CA PHE A 397 -7.78 -4.85 0.83
C PHE A 397 -6.26 -5.00 0.85
N SER A 398 -5.57 -4.22 0.01
CA SER A 398 -4.12 -4.25 -0.13
C SER A 398 -3.39 -3.72 1.11
N GLU A 399 -4.00 -2.83 1.88
CA GLU A 399 -3.47 -2.25 3.13
C GLU A 399 -3.24 -3.30 4.22
N LEU A 400 -3.82 -4.50 4.09
CA LEU A 400 -3.46 -5.61 4.97
C LEU A 400 -1.95 -5.93 4.88
N SER A 401 -1.31 -5.67 3.75
CA SER A 401 0.15 -5.85 3.58
C SER A 401 1.00 -4.69 4.15
N SER A 402 0.38 -3.59 4.61
CA SER A 402 1.08 -2.48 5.27
C SER A 402 0.92 -2.48 6.79
N LEU A 403 0.07 -3.34 7.36
CA LEU A 403 -0.04 -3.52 8.82
C LEU A 403 1.30 -3.92 9.45
N PRO A 404 1.52 -3.79 10.78
CA PRO A 404 2.71 -4.33 11.42
C PRO A 404 2.83 -5.84 11.18
N ALA A 405 4.05 -6.35 11.00
CA ALA A 405 4.31 -7.74 10.66
C ALA A 405 3.61 -8.72 11.62
N ILE A 406 3.56 -8.41 12.92
CA ILE A 406 2.87 -9.21 13.93
C ILE A 406 1.36 -9.38 13.64
N ASN A 407 0.73 -8.36 13.06
CA ASN A 407 -0.68 -8.36 12.68
C ASN A 407 -0.92 -8.96 11.29
N GLN A 408 0.13 -9.12 10.48
CA GLN A 408 0.06 -9.78 9.18
C GLN A 408 0.16 -11.31 9.25
N CYS A 409 0.72 -11.88 10.33
CA CYS A 409 0.92 -13.33 10.45
C CYS A 409 -0.38 -14.15 10.23
N ARG A 410 -1.53 -13.58 10.58
CA ARG A 410 -2.85 -14.21 10.41
C ARG A 410 -3.30 -14.26 8.94
N LEU A 411 -2.69 -13.47 8.06
CA LEU A 411 -3.01 -13.47 6.62
C LEU A 411 -2.55 -14.76 5.93
N PHE A 412 -1.58 -15.50 6.49
CA PHE A 412 -0.97 -16.71 5.91
C PHE A 412 -1.25 -17.98 6.70
N LYS A 413 -1.68 -17.85 7.96
CA LYS A 413 -2.10 -19.00 8.76
C LYS A 413 -3.51 -19.39 8.34
N ASN A 414 -3.68 -20.63 7.87
CA ASN A 414 -5.01 -21.19 7.61
C ASN A 414 -5.86 -21.06 8.89
N LYS A 415 -7.04 -20.45 8.78
CA LYS A 415 -8.16 -20.81 9.65
C LYS A 415 -8.73 -22.12 9.13
#